data_AF-A0A956BQY5-F1
#
_entry.id   AF-A0A956BQY5-F1
#
_cell.length_a   1.000
_cell.length_b   1.000
_cell.length_c   1.000
_cell.angle_alpha   90.00
_cell.angle_beta   90.00
_cell.angle_gamma   90.00
#
_symmetry.space_group_name_H-M   'P 1'
#
loop_
_entity.id
_entity.type
_entity.pdbx_description
1 polymer ?
#
loop_
_entity_poly.entity_id
_entity_poly.type
_entity_poly.pdbx_seq_one_letter_code
_entity_poly.pdbx_strand_id
1 'polypeptide(L)'
;FTSQLVYRWRLPGRIVDVSNELRGGDQQLFGRYEGSYFVDPRTGAWRFFTAGGTRELHEGTAVWRDGGLWHDAVLIGGSIEGYSSVVLPEADTMRYHARYVPGPPDDGLLELDPLVYVRRGSPVGGGAPGTP
;
A
#
# COMPACT_ATOMS: atom_id res chain seq x y z
N PHE A 1 -5.44 16.34 -2.00
CA PHE A 1 -5.58 15.38 -0.88
C PHE A 1 -4.19 15.11 -0.32
N THR A 2 -4.07 14.68 0.93
CA THR A 2 -2.81 14.26 1.57
C THR A 2 -3.01 12.87 2.18
N SER A 3 -2.01 12.02 2.09
CA SER A 3 -1.97 10.73 2.79
C SER A 3 -0.91 10.77 3.89
N GLN A 4 -1.23 10.16 5.02
CA GLN A 4 -0.28 9.87 6.09
C GLN A 4 -0.20 8.36 6.29
N LEU A 5 0.77 7.76 5.60
CA LEU A 5 1.03 6.33 5.64
C LEU A 5 2.11 6.01 6.68
N VAL A 6 1.81 5.07 7.57
CA VAL A 6 2.70 4.62 8.63
C VAL A 6 2.85 3.11 8.54
N TYR A 7 4.11 2.65 8.49
CA TYR A 7 4.47 1.25 8.57
C TYR A 7 5.22 0.99 9.88
N ARG A 8 4.84 -0.07 10.59
CA ARG A 8 5.52 -0.51 11.81
C ARG A 8 5.77 -2.00 11.76
N TRP A 9 7.03 -2.41 11.85
CA TRP A 9 7.36 -3.83 12.03
C TRP A 9 6.75 -4.34 13.33
N ARG A 10 5.90 -5.36 13.22
CA ARG A 10 5.46 -6.17 14.36
C ARG A 10 6.40 -7.34 14.57
N LEU A 11 6.81 -7.97 13.46
CA LEU A 11 7.86 -8.99 13.43
C LEU A 11 8.79 -8.67 12.24
N PRO A 12 10.04 -8.23 12.48
CA PRO A 12 10.96 -7.84 11.42
C PRO A 12 11.09 -8.89 10.31
N GLY A 13 10.98 -8.44 9.06
CA GLY A 13 11.03 -9.30 7.87
C GLY A 13 9.83 -10.22 7.66
N ARG A 14 8.81 -10.20 8.54
CA ARG A 14 7.69 -11.14 8.50
C ARG A 14 6.32 -10.48 8.55
N ILE A 15 6.11 -9.50 9.43
CA ILE A 15 4.82 -8.86 9.67
C ILE A 15 5.00 -7.36 9.88
N VAL A 16 4.29 -6.55 9.10
CA VAL A 16 4.23 -5.10 9.19
C VAL A 16 2.79 -4.68 9.43
N ASP A 17 2.56 -3.87 10.46
CA ASP A 17 1.31 -3.15 10.64
C ASP A 17 1.34 -1.88 9.79
N VAL A 18 0.22 -1.59 9.15
CA VAL A 18 0.04 -0.38 8.35
C VAL A 18 -1.15 0.43 8.86
N SER A 19 -0.99 1.74 8.84
CA SER A 19 -2.12 2.66 8.89
C SER A 19 -1.97 3.75 7.84
N ASN A 20 -3.09 4.19 7.29
CA ASN A 20 -3.13 5.29 6.34
C ASN A 20 -4.31 6.22 6.67
N GLU A 21 -4.05 7.51 6.80
CA GLU A 21 -5.10 8.53 6.84
C GLU A 21 -5.08 9.35 5.56
N LEU A 22 -6.23 9.45 4.89
CA LEU A 22 -6.46 10.24 3.69
C LEU A 22 -7.25 11.50 4.05
N ARG A 23 -6.71 12.66 3.72
CA ARG A 23 -7.31 13.98 4.00
C ARG A 23 -7.46 14.82 2.74
N GLY A 24 -8.49 15.67 2.68
CA GLY A 24 -8.72 16.61 1.58
C GLY A 24 -7.81 17.83 1.65
N GLY A 25 -7.99 18.76 0.71
CA GLY A 25 -7.25 20.02 0.70
C GLY A 25 -7.55 20.90 1.93
N ASP A 26 -8.76 20.77 2.49
CA ASP A 26 -9.25 21.41 3.70
C ASP A 26 -8.86 20.69 5.00
N GLN A 27 -8.01 19.65 4.91
CA GLN A 27 -7.61 18.77 6.02
C GLN A 27 -8.73 17.87 6.59
N GLN A 28 -9.93 17.86 6.00
CA GLN A 28 -10.99 16.95 6.38
C GLN A 28 -10.56 15.49 6.14
N LEU A 29 -10.84 14.59 7.09
CA LEU A 29 -10.55 13.16 6.96
C LEU A 29 -11.59 12.51 6.03
N PHE A 30 -11.13 11.91 4.93
CA PHE A 30 -11.96 11.20 3.95
C PHE A 30 -11.86 9.68 4.10
N GLY A 31 -10.74 9.19 4.61
CA GLY A 31 -10.54 7.75 4.78
C GLY A 31 -9.48 7.44 5.82
N ARG A 32 -9.69 6.36 6.55
CA ARG A 32 -8.69 5.76 7.43
C ARG A 32 -8.67 4.27 7.15
N TYR A 33 -7.48 3.76 6.88
CA TYR A 33 -7.23 2.35 6.62
C TYR A 33 -6.24 1.83 7.66
N GLU A 34 -6.52 0.65 8.20
CA GLU A 34 -5.65 -0.05 9.14
C GLU A 34 -5.56 -1.51 8.79
N GLY A 35 -4.39 -2.11 8.95
CA GLY A 35 -4.21 -3.49 8.60
C GLY A 35 -2.80 -4.00 8.80
N SER A 36 -2.52 -5.15 8.21
CA SER A 36 -1.19 -5.75 8.27
C SER A 36 -0.82 -6.41 6.94
N TYR A 37 0.48 -6.39 6.67
CA TYR A 37 1.14 -7.15 5.63
C TYR A 37 1.92 -8.27 6.30
N PHE A 38 1.89 -9.47 5.73
CA PHE A 38 2.68 -10.61 6.18
C PHE A 38 3.33 -11.34 5.00
N VAL A 39 4.55 -11.82 5.19
CA VAL A 39 5.25 -12.60 4.15
C VAL A 39 4.74 -14.04 4.17
N ASP A 40 4.17 -14.50 3.07
CA ASP A 40 3.84 -15.91 2.85
C ASP A 40 5.16 -16.70 2.68
N PRO A 41 5.49 -17.62 3.59
CA PRO A 41 6.76 -18.35 3.52
C PRO A 41 6.83 -19.34 2.34
N ARG A 42 5.70 -19.66 1.69
CA ARG A 42 5.66 -20.61 0.56
C ARG A 42 5.95 -19.94 -0.76
N THR A 43 5.47 -18.71 -0.94
CA THR A 43 5.58 -17.96 -2.21
C THR A 43 6.55 -16.80 -2.14
N GLY A 44 6.92 -16.35 -0.93
CA GLY A 44 7.68 -15.12 -0.71
C GLY A 44 6.87 -13.84 -0.96
N ALA A 45 5.62 -13.95 -1.42
CA ALA A 45 4.73 -12.81 -1.61
C ALA A 45 4.27 -12.26 -0.27
N TRP A 46 4.09 -10.96 -0.20
CA TRP A 46 3.33 -10.35 0.88
C TRP A 46 1.86 -10.66 0.66
N ARG A 47 1.15 -11.00 1.72
CA ARG A 47 -0.30 -10.98 1.77
C ARG A 47 -0.71 -9.85 2.69
N PHE A 48 -1.79 -9.18 2.38
CA PHE A 48 -2.26 -8.09 3.21
C PHE A 48 -3.76 -8.11 3.40
N PHE A 49 -4.17 -7.53 4.50
CA PHE A 49 -5.54 -7.14 4.75
C PHE A 49 -5.54 -5.72 5.29
N THR A 50 -6.39 -4.84 4.77
CA THR A 50 -6.61 -3.50 5.33
C THR A 50 -8.09 -3.20 5.40
N ALA A 51 -8.56 -2.78 6.57
CA ALA A 51 -9.93 -2.35 6.77
C ALA A 51 -10.03 -0.83 6.69
N GLY A 52 -10.95 -0.33 5.87
CA GLY A 52 -11.36 1.06 5.82
C GLY A 52 -12.45 1.36 6.86
N GLY A 53 -12.46 2.60 7.38
CA GLY A 53 -13.49 3.07 8.32
C GLY A 53 -14.93 2.98 7.82
N THR A 54 -15.13 2.74 6.52
CA THR A 54 -16.43 2.55 5.84
C THR A 54 -16.93 1.10 5.83
N ARG A 55 -16.33 0.19 6.62
CA ARG A 55 -16.59 -1.27 6.60
C ARG A 55 -16.14 -1.97 5.31
N GLU A 56 -15.18 -1.36 4.63
CA GLU A 56 -14.52 -1.96 3.48
C GLU A 56 -13.33 -2.80 3.95
N LEU A 57 -13.18 -4.01 3.44
CA LEU A 57 -12.01 -4.85 3.68
C LEU A 57 -11.30 -5.07 2.35
N HIS A 58 -10.01 -4.75 2.30
CA HIS A 58 -9.14 -5.02 1.18
C HIS A 58 -8.33 -6.26 1.56
N GLU A 59 -8.37 -7.29 0.73
CA GLU A 59 -7.56 -8.49 0.89
C GLU A 59 -6.77 -8.71 -0.39
N GLY A 60 -5.47 -8.96 -0.27
CA GLY A 60 -4.63 -9.03 -1.46
C GLY A 60 -3.25 -9.60 -1.27
N THR A 61 -2.50 -9.58 -2.36
CA THR A 61 -1.09 -9.93 -2.40
C THR A 61 -0.25 -8.75 -2.85
N ALA A 62 0.99 -8.68 -2.40
CA ALA A 62 1.95 -7.72 -2.88
C ALA A 62 3.32 -8.37 -3.13
N VAL A 63 3.98 -7.99 -4.21
CA VAL A 63 5.28 -8.53 -4.60
C VAL A 63 6.25 -7.39 -4.92
N TRP A 64 7.46 -7.48 -4.37
CA TRP A 64 8.55 -6.61 -4.78
C TRP A 64 9.11 -7.08 -6.11
N ARG A 65 9.05 -6.22 -7.13
CA ARG A 65 9.58 -6.49 -8.48
C ARG A 65 10.01 -5.17 -9.11
N ASP A 66 11.17 -5.16 -9.76
CA ASP A 66 11.68 -4.00 -10.52
C ASP A 66 11.72 -2.68 -9.72
N GLY A 67 12.02 -2.77 -8.42
CA GLY A 67 12.05 -1.60 -7.53
C GLY A 67 10.68 -1.08 -7.07
N GLY A 68 9.59 -1.72 -7.49
CA GLY A 68 8.23 -1.41 -7.06
C GLY A 68 7.58 -2.49 -6.20
N LEU A 69 6.63 -2.09 -5.37
CA LEU A 69 5.72 -2.99 -4.65
C LEU A 69 4.39 -3.05 -5.39
N TRP A 70 4.14 -4.18 -6.03
CA TRP A 70 2.99 -4.43 -6.90
C TRP A 70 1.89 -5.12 -6.12
N HIS A 71 0.67 -4.60 -6.14
CA HIS A 71 -0.46 -5.11 -5.39
C HIS A 71 -1.55 -5.64 -6.32
N ASP A 72 -2.19 -6.71 -5.87
CA ASP A 72 -3.47 -7.22 -6.37
C ASP A 72 -4.41 -7.36 -5.17
N ALA A 73 -5.60 -6.78 -5.24
CA ALA A 73 -6.54 -6.77 -4.13
C ALA A 73 -7.98 -6.99 -4.58
N VAL A 74 -8.73 -7.75 -3.78
CA VAL A 74 -10.18 -7.84 -3.82
C VAL A 74 -10.76 -7.08 -2.63
N LEU A 75 -11.86 -6.38 -2.88
CA LEU A 75 -12.52 -5.54 -1.90
C LEU A 75 -13.88 -6.13 -1.51
N ILE A 76 -14.17 -6.13 -0.21
CA ILE A 76 -15.43 -6.60 0.37
C ILE A 76 -16.11 -5.41 1.04
N GLY A 77 -17.38 -5.17 0.69
CA GLY A 77 -18.20 -4.11 1.30
C GLY A 77 -17.94 -2.69 0.78
N GLY A 78 -17.05 -2.53 -0.20
CA GLY A 78 -16.73 -1.26 -0.87
C GLY A 78 -17.60 -0.96 -2.09
N SER A 79 -17.35 0.19 -2.73
CA SER A 79 -17.99 0.58 -4.00
C SER A 79 -17.26 0.07 -5.25
N ILE A 80 -16.10 -0.56 -5.07
CA ILE A 80 -15.31 -1.23 -6.11
C ILE A 80 -15.05 -2.68 -5.70
N GLU A 81 -14.84 -3.55 -6.68
CA GLU A 81 -14.64 -4.98 -6.46
C GLU A 81 -13.18 -5.35 -6.15
N GLY A 82 -12.24 -4.47 -6.51
CA GLY A 82 -10.82 -4.75 -6.40
C GLY A 82 -9.95 -3.65 -7.00
N TYR A 83 -8.64 -3.80 -6.87
CA TYR A 83 -7.67 -2.96 -7.55
C TYR A 83 -6.38 -3.71 -7.85
N SER A 84 -5.67 -3.24 -8.87
CA SER A 84 -4.25 -3.49 -9.05
C SER A 84 -3.47 -2.20 -8.96
N SER A 85 -2.29 -2.24 -8.36
CA SER A 85 -1.48 -1.03 -8.19
C SER A 85 0.01 -1.32 -8.11
N VAL A 86 0.81 -0.28 -8.32
CA VAL A 86 2.25 -0.32 -8.05
C VAL A 86 2.65 0.92 -7.26
N VAL A 87 3.42 0.66 -6.22
CA VAL A 87 4.07 1.68 -5.38
C VAL A 87 5.55 1.74 -5.76
N LEU A 88 5.99 2.89 -6.24
CA LEU A 88 7.39 3.17 -6.55
C LEU A 88 7.97 4.13 -5.49
N PRO A 89 8.83 3.66 -4.58
CA PRO A 89 9.54 4.52 -3.66
C PRO A 89 10.62 5.35 -4.38
N GLU A 90 10.62 6.65 -4.15
CA GLU A 90 11.68 7.59 -4.53
C GLU A 90 12.29 8.19 -3.24
N ALA A 91 13.31 9.05 -3.37
CA ALA A 91 14.05 9.57 -2.20
C ALA A 91 13.13 10.23 -1.14
N ASP A 92 12.29 11.16 -1.60
CA ASP A 92 11.37 11.93 -0.74
C ASP A 92 9.89 11.76 -1.14
N THR A 93 9.64 10.96 -2.16
CA THR A 93 8.32 10.75 -2.75
C THR A 93 7.99 9.28 -2.90
N MET A 94 6.72 8.97 -3.07
CA MET A 94 6.25 7.65 -3.44
C MET A 94 5.17 7.84 -4.51
N ARG A 95 5.36 7.21 -5.67
CA ARG A 95 4.36 7.22 -6.75
C ARG A 95 3.48 6.00 -6.65
N TYR A 96 2.17 6.22 -6.70
CA TYR A 96 1.17 5.18 -6.64
C TYR A 96 0.33 5.21 -7.90
N HIS A 97 0.53 4.21 -8.74
CA HIS A 97 -0.28 3.99 -9.93
C HIS A 97 -1.31 2.92 -9.62
N ALA A 98 -2.58 3.14 -9.95
CA ALA A 98 -3.62 2.19 -9.63
C ALA A 98 -4.74 2.13 -10.67
N ARG A 99 -5.24 0.92 -10.86
CA ARG A 99 -6.42 0.61 -11.65
C ARG A 99 -7.46 0.00 -10.70
N TYR A 100 -8.64 0.61 -10.60
CA TYR A 100 -9.71 0.17 -9.68
C TYR A 100 -10.65 -0.87 -10.30
N VAL A 101 -10.04 -1.89 -10.90
CA VAL A 101 -10.72 -3.11 -11.32
C VAL A 101 -9.92 -4.32 -10.85
N PRO A 102 -10.57 -5.44 -10.51
CA PRO A 102 -9.87 -6.68 -10.16
C PRO A 102 -8.99 -7.16 -11.32
N GLY A 103 -7.81 -7.68 -10.99
CA GLY A 103 -6.93 -8.33 -11.95
C GLY A 103 -5.46 -8.26 -11.54
N PRO A 104 -4.62 -9.17 -12.07
CA PRO A 104 -3.21 -9.16 -11.74
C PRO A 104 -2.55 -7.86 -12.20
N PRO A 105 -1.62 -7.29 -11.42
CA PRO A 105 -0.85 -6.12 -11.82
C PRO A 105 -0.03 -6.40 -13.07
N ASP A 106 -0.01 -5.43 -13.99
CA ASP A 106 0.74 -5.44 -15.25
C ASP A 106 1.49 -4.12 -15.46
N ASP A 107 2.45 -4.12 -16.38
CA ASP A 107 3.28 -2.93 -16.66
C ASP A 107 2.47 -1.74 -17.18
N GLY A 108 1.27 -1.97 -17.69
CA GLY A 108 0.33 -0.92 -18.09
C GLY A 108 -0.14 -0.06 -16.92
N LEU A 109 0.09 -0.46 -15.66
CA LEU A 109 -0.07 0.42 -14.51
C LEU A 109 0.86 1.63 -14.56
N LEU A 110 2.08 1.48 -15.08
CA LEU A 110 3.09 2.55 -15.11
C LEU A 110 2.71 3.71 -16.05
N GLU A 111 1.83 3.45 -17.01
CA GLU A 111 1.29 4.43 -17.96
C GLU A 111 0.16 5.28 -17.36
N LEU A 112 -0.35 4.92 -16.18
CA LEU A 112 -1.40 5.67 -15.50
C LEU A 112 -0.82 6.87 -14.75
N ASP A 113 -1.58 7.97 -14.66
CA ASP A 113 -1.20 9.11 -13.84
C ASP A 113 -1.08 8.69 -12.36
N PRO A 114 0.09 8.89 -11.71
CA PRO A 114 0.26 8.47 -10.33
C PRO A 114 -0.34 9.46 -9.35
N LEU A 115 -0.82 8.94 -8.21
CA LEU A 115 -0.89 9.72 -6.99
C LEU A 115 0.53 9.85 -6.42
N VAL A 116 0.98 11.08 -6.14
CA VAL A 116 2.30 11.34 -5.58
C VAL A 116 2.18 11.65 -4.10
N TYR A 117 2.77 10.79 -3.28
CA TYR A 117 2.87 10.99 -1.83
C TYR A 117 4.24 11.55 -1.48
N VAL A 118 4.26 12.59 -0.64
CA VAL A 118 5.51 13.19 -0.16
C VAL A 118 5.80 12.68 1.24
N ARG A 119 7.02 12.22 1.48
CA ARG A 119 7.48 11.76 2.78
C ARG A 119 7.50 12.93 3.76
N ARG A 120 6.72 12.85 4.84
CA ARG A 120 6.79 13.82 5.95
C ARG A 120 7.56 13.20 7.12
N GLY A 121 8.80 13.66 7.31
CA GLY A 121 9.68 13.27 8.42
C GLY A 121 10.56 12.05 8.11
N SER A 122 11.78 12.05 8.65
CA SER A 122 12.68 10.89 8.64
C SER A 122 12.19 9.83 9.64
N PRO A 123 12.37 8.53 9.38
CA PRO A 123 12.17 7.54 10.43
C PRO A 123 13.17 7.80 11.55
N VAL A 124 12.70 7.85 12.79
CA VAL A 124 13.55 7.60 13.94
C VAL A 124 14.03 6.15 13.78
N GLY A 125 15.30 5.98 13.37
CA GLY A 125 16.11 4.76 13.44
C GLY A 125 15.40 3.43 13.21
N GLY A 126 15.42 2.94 11.97
CA GLY A 126 15.10 1.56 11.65
C GLY A 126 15.61 1.24 10.26
N GLY A 127 16.67 0.43 10.19
CA GLY A 127 17.42 0.14 8.97
C GLY A 127 16.54 -0.26 7.79
N ALA A 128 17.03 0.06 6.59
CA ALA A 128 16.45 -0.36 5.33
C ALA A 128 16.09 -1.86 5.38
N PRO A 129 14.95 -2.27 4.80
CA PRO A 129 14.68 -3.69 4.61
C PRO A 129 15.76 -4.24 3.68
N GLY A 130 16.74 -4.93 4.26
CA GLY A 130 17.65 -5.77 3.50
C GLY A 130 16.82 -6.80 2.74
N THR A 131 17.03 -6.85 1.43
CA THR A 131 16.67 -7.99 0.60
C THR A 131 17.29 -9.26 1.21
N PRO A 132 16.61 -10.43 1.19
CA PRO A 132 17.25 -11.70 1.54
C PRO A 132 18.47 -12.00 0.66
#